data_AF-Q9PTN8-F1
#
_entry.id   AF-Q9PTN8-F1
#
_cell.length_a   1.000
_cell.length_b   1.000
_cell.length_c   1.000
_cell.angle_alpha   90.00
_cell.angle_beta   90.00
_cell.angle_gamma   90.00
#
_symmetry.space_group_name_H-M   'P 1'
#
loop_
_entity.id
_entity.type
_entity.pdbx_description
1 polymer ?
#
loop_
_entity_poly.entity_id
_entity_poly.type
_entity_poly.pdbx_seq_one_letter_code
_entity_poly.pdbx_strand_id
1 'polypeptide(L)'
;MAPSTAFLEQQKMSPKEKNKLRKPVVEKMRRDRINSSIEQLKVLLENVFHKQQPNVKLEKADILEMTVTYLRQQTLQLKSEIPHNNDIQMDYKVGYSRCFEEVIDFLSLHQKQPETEAKLISHFNSKTAASCISSFPMRCNPSKPENGIGRSSLWRPW
;
A
#
# COMPACT_ATOMS: atom_id res chain seq x y z
N MET A 1 7.55 -52.23 19.32
CA MET A 1 7.49 -51.03 18.45
C MET A 1 8.80 -50.95 17.69
N ALA A 2 8.82 -51.25 16.40
CA ALA A 2 10.03 -51.13 15.59
C ALA A 2 10.30 -49.64 15.29
N PRO A 3 11.54 -49.13 15.43
CA PRO A 3 11.84 -47.73 15.16
C PRO A 3 11.63 -47.42 13.67
N SER A 4 10.94 -46.32 13.37
CA SER A 4 10.67 -45.85 12.01
C SER A 4 11.95 -45.72 11.19
N THR A 5 12.10 -46.59 10.20
CA THR A 5 13.20 -46.64 9.22
C THR A 5 13.35 -45.34 8.40
N ALA A 6 12.32 -44.50 8.36
CA ALA A 6 12.32 -43.22 7.66
C ALA A 6 13.33 -42.20 8.22
N PHE A 7 13.63 -42.24 9.53
CA PHE A 7 14.52 -41.27 10.16
C PHE A 7 16.01 -41.56 9.89
N LEU A 8 16.37 -42.85 9.78
CA LEU A 8 17.75 -43.27 9.54
C LEU A 8 18.19 -43.02 8.08
N GLU A 9 17.27 -43.18 7.12
CA GLU A 9 17.49 -42.88 5.70
C GLU A 9 17.81 -41.40 5.44
N GLN A 10 17.22 -40.48 6.21
CA GLN A 10 17.49 -39.04 6.06
C GLN A 10 18.94 -38.65 6.42
N GLN A 11 19.63 -39.46 7.22
CA GLN A 11 20.98 -39.16 7.69
C GLN A 11 22.06 -39.49 6.64
N LYS A 12 21.80 -40.42 5.70
CA LYS A 12 22.75 -40.87 4.66
C LYS A 12 22.64 -40.12 3.33
N MET A 13 21.71 -39.18 3.21
CA MET A 13 21.45 -38.44 1.96
C MET A 13 22.45 -37.29 1.76
N SER A 14 22.98 -37.17 0.53
CA SER A 14 23.84 -36.06 0.09
C SER A 14 23.13 -34.71 0.25
N PRO A 15 23.83 -33.60 0.56
CA PRO A 15 23.24 -32.26 0.60
C PRO A 15 22.42 -31.90 -0.64
N LYS A 16 22.79 -32.44 -1.82
CA LYS A 16 22.06 -32.28 -3.08
C LYS A 16 20.71 -33.00 -3.07
N GLU A 17 20.62 -34.18 -2.48
CA GLU A 17 19.39 -34.97 -2.37
C GLU A 17 18.45 -34.39 -1.30
N LYS A 18 19.02 -33.92 -0.18
CA LYS A 18 18.29 -33.15 0.84
C LYS A 18 17.68 -31.87 0.26
N ASN A 19 18.39 -31.17 -0.63
CA ASN A 19 17.87 -29.98 -1.32
C ASN A 19 16.76 -30.33 -2.33
N LYS A 20 16.92 -31.43 -3.09
CA LYS A 20 15.88 -31.97 -3.99
C LYS A 20 14.57 -32.32 -3.28
N LEU A 21 14.63 -32.72 -2.00
CA LEU A 21 13.45 -33.04 -1.18
C LEU A 21 12.91 -31.84 -0.39
N ARG A 22 13.74 -30.85 -0.03
CA ARG A 22 13.28 -29.63 0.67
C ARG A 22 12.46 -28.72 -0.24
N LYS A 23 12.85 -28.59 -1.50
CA LYS A 23 12.12 -27.79 -2.50
C LYS A 23 10.63 -28.20 -2.66
N PRO A 24 10.28 -29.48 -2.86
CA PRO A 24 8.88 -29.89 -2.97
C PRO A 24 8.09 -29.70 -1.68
N VAL A 25 8.74 -29.82 -0.51
CA VAL A 25 8.07 -29.55 0.78
C VAL A 25 7.73 -28.07 0.95
N VAL A 26 8.68 -27.17 0.67
CA VAL A 26 8.44 -25.71 0.76
C VAL A 26 7.38 -25.27 -0.24
N GLU A 27 7.42 -25.78 -1.48
CA GLU A 27 6.40 -25.46 -2.48
C GLU A 27 5.02 -26.01 -2.09
N LYS A 28 4.96 -27.20 -1.47
CA LYS A 28 3.71 -27.72 -0.90
C LYS A 28 3.16 -26.77 0.17
N MET A 29 3.99 -26.35 1.13
CA MET A 29 3.58 -25.38 2.16
C MET A 29 3.10 -24.06 1.56
N ARG A 30 3.75 -23.57 0.50
CA ARG A 30 3.33 -22.36 -0.21
C ARG A 30 1.95 -22.55 -0.83
N ARG A 31 1.72 -23.68 -1.53
CA ARG A 31 0.42 -24.01 -2.14
C ARG A 31 -0.67 -24.17 -1.10
N ASP A 32 -0.38 -24.82 0.01
CA ASP A 32 -1.32 -24.99 1.12
C ASP A 32 -1.71 -23.64 1.72
N ARG A 33 -0.74 -22.74 1.91
CA ARG A 33 -1.00 -21.36 2.35
C ARG A 33 -1.89 -20.60 1.36
N ILE A 34 -1.60 -20.66 0.06
CA ILE A 34 -2.42 -20.01 -0.99
C ILE A 34 -3.85 -20.55 -0.95
N ASN A 35 -4.01 -21.88 -0.88
CA ASN A 35 -5.32 -22.52 -0.82
C ASN A 35 -6.10 -22.11 0.44
N SER A 36 -5.43 -22.06 1.59
CA SER A 36 -6.04 -21.60 2.83
C SER A 36 -6.50 -20.15 2.75
N SER A 37 -5.71 -19.26 2.13
CA SER A 37 -6.10 -17.86 1.95
C SER A 37 -7.28 -17.70 0.99
N ILE A 38 -7.38 -18.53 -0.06
CA ILE A 38 -8.53 -18.53 -0.97
C ILE A 38 -9.80 -18.98 -0.25
N GLU A 39 -9.71 -20.00 0.62
CA GLU A 39 -10.87 -20.45 1.41
C GLU A 39 -11.28 -19.39 2.46
N GLN A 40 -10.31 -18.75 3.13
CA GLN A 40 -10.60 -17.63 4.03
C GLN A 40 -11.31 -16.49 3.30
N LEU A 41 -10.88 -16.18 2.08
CA LEU A 41 -11.50 -15.16 1.25
C LEU A 41 -12.95 -15.52 0.90
N LYS A 42 -13.21 -16.80 0.60
CA LYS A 42 -14.55 -17.33 0.38
C LYS A 42 -15.49 -17.04 1.56
N VAL A 43 -15.03 -17.33 2.78
CA VAL A 43 -15.79 -17.13 4.02
C VAL A 43 -16.02 -15.64 4.31
N LEU A 44 -14.97 -14.81 4.21
CA LEU A 44 -15.07 -13.37 4.51
C LEU A 44 -16.06 -12.64 3.59
N LEU A 45 -16.13 -13.05 2.33
CA LEU A 45 -16.98 -12.43 1.32
C LEU A 45 -18.20 -13.28 0.97
N GLU A 46 -18.54 -14.27 1.80
CA GLU A 46 -19.63 -15.21 1.56
C GLU A 46 -20.95 -14.49 1.26
N ASN A 47 -21.28 -13.45 2.04
CA ASN A 47 -22.48 -12.64 1.85
C ASN A 47 -22.48 -11.84 0.53
N VAL A 48 -21.31 -11.42 0.07
CA VAL A 48 -21.16 -10.72 -1.21
C VAL A 48 -21.37 -11.69 -2.36
N PHE A 49 -20.81 -12.90 -2.24
CA PHE A 49 -20.95 -13.93 -3.27
C PHE A 49 -22.37 -14.46 -3.37
N HIS A 50 -23.05 -14.71 -2.23
CA HIS A 50 -24.44 -15.15 -2.22
C HIS A 50 -25.40 -14.14 -2.88
N LYS A 51 -25.13 -12.84 -2.77
CA LYS A 51 -25.92 -11.80 -3.44
C LYS A 51 -25.77 -11.81 -4.95
N GLN A 52 -24.58 -12.15 -5.46
CA GLN A 52 -24.28 -12.16 -6.89
C GLN A 52 -24.67 -13.51 -7.54
N GLN A 53 -24.40 -14.62 -6.86
CA GLN A 53 -24.70 -15.98 -7.33
C GLN A 53 -25.18 -16.86 -6.15
N PRO A 54 -26.48 -16.84 -5.82
CA PRO A 54 -27.01 -17.68 -4.76
C PRO A 54 -26.93 -19.16 -5.16
N ASN A 55 -26.45 -20.01 -4.23
CA ASN A 55 -26.42 -21.47 -4.33
C ASN A 55 -25.52 -22.08 -5.42
N VAL A 56 -24.61 -21.30 -6.02
CA VAL A 56 -23.60 -21.83 -6.95
C VAL A 56 -22.35 -22.22 -6.19
N LYS A 57 -21.81 -23.41 -6.48
CA LYS A 57 -20.52 -23.83 -5.96
C LYS A 57 -19.42 -23.02 -6.66
N LEU A 58 -18.89 -22.03 -5.96
CA LEU A 58 -17.81 -21.16 -6.48
C LEU A 58 -16.52 -21.96 -6.70
N GLU A 59 -15.98 -21.89 -7.91
CA GLU A 59 -14.63 -22.36 -8.19
C GLU A 59 -13.58 -21.35 -7.72
N LYS A 60 -12.31 -21.77 -7.67
CA LYS A 60 -11.22 -20.88 -7.24
C LYS A 60 -11.06 -19.66 -8.15
N ALA A 61 -11.33 -19.81 -9.44
CA ALA A 61 -11.29 -18.70 -10.39
C ALA A 61 -12.39 -17.67 -10.06
N ASP A 62 -13.63 -18.15 -9.84
CA ASP A 62 -14.77 -17.30 -9.49
C ASP A 62 -14.52 -16.52 -8.20
N ILE A 63 -14.02 -17.19 -7.15
CA ILE A 63 -13.69 -16.53 -5.87
C ILE A 63 -12.73 -15.35 -6.10
N LEU A 64 -11.69 -15.55 -6.90
CA LEU A 64 -10.69 -14.52 -7.18
C LEU A 64 -11.27 -13.39 -8.05
N GLU A 65 -12.01 -13.72 -9.10
CA GLU A 65 -12.61 -12.74 -10.00
C GLU A 65 -13.65 -11.85 -9.30
N MET A 66 -14.57 -12.47 -8.56
CA MET A 66 -15.60 -11.76 -7.80
C MET A 66 -14.97 -10.88 -6.72
N THR A 67 -13.92 -11.36 -6.04
CA THR A 67 -13.17 -10.55 -5.07
C THR A 67 -12.51 -9.34 -5.72
N VAL A 68 -11.83 -9.51 -6.86
CA VAL A 68 -11.18 -8.38 -7.56
C VAL A 68 -12.22 -7.36 -7.99
N THR A 69 -13.37 -7.82 -8.51
CA THR A 69 -14.48 -6.96 -8.91
C THR A 69 -15.04 -6.20 -7.71
N TYR A 70 -15.28 -6.89 -6.59
CA TYR A 70 -15.74 -6.29 -5.34
C TYR A 70 -14.75 -5.23 -4.82
N LEU A 71 -13.46 -5.54 -4.74
CA LEU A 71 -12.44 -4.61 -4.27
C LEU A 71 -12.28 -3.40 -5.18
N ARG A 72 -12.40 -3.57 -6.50
CA ARG A 72 -12.40 -2.44 -7.45
C ARG A 72 -13.60 -1.54 -7.21
N GLN A 73 -14.79 -2.13 -7.07
CA GLN A 73 -16.01 -1.37 -6.81
C GLN A 73 -15.95 -0.66 -5.45
N GLN A 74 -15.42 -1.30 -4.42
CA GLN A 74 -15.20 -0.69 -3.11
C GLN A 74 -14.15 0.42 -3.17
N THR A 75 -13.05 0.23 -3.89
CA THR A 75 -12.02 1.28 -4.07
C THR A 75 -12.57 2.50 -4.80
N LEU A 76 -13.46 2.31 -5.78
CA LEU A 76 -14.11 3.43 -6.47
C LEU A 76 -15.08 4.18 -5.55
N GLN A 77 -15.87 3.47 -4.73
CA GLN A 77 -16.76 4.07 -3.73
C GLN A 77 -15.98 4.77 -2.61
N LEU A 78 -14.86 4.20 -2.17
CA LEU A 78 -13.99 4.84 -1.17
C LEU A 78 -13.19 6.01 -1.76
N LYS A 79 -12.95 6.05 -3.07
CA LYS A 79 -12.39 7.24 -3.73
C LYS A 79 -13.38 8.39 -3.79
N SER A 80 -14.69 8.12 -3.75
CA SER A 80 -15.70 9.17 -3.55
C SER A 80 -15.86 9.57 -2.08
N GLU A 81 -15.44 8.75 -1.11
CA GLU A 81 -15.77 8.97 0.32
C GLU A 81 -14.60 9.00 1.33
N ILE A 82 -13.34 8.67 0.99
CA ILE A 82 -12.23 8.68 1.97
C ILE A 82 -10.96 9.45 1.50
N PRO A 83 -10.51 10.46 2.27
CA PRO A 83 -9.39 11.34 1.96
C PRO A 83 -8.03 10.78 2.44
N HIS A 84 -7.63 9.53 2.19
CA HIS A 84 -6.44 9.00 2.89
C HIS A 84 -5.05 9.50 2.39
N ASN A 85 -5.01 10.30 1.33
CA ASN A 85 -3.86 11.16 0.99
C ASN A 85 -4.24 12.66 0.90
N ASN A 86 -5.53 12.95 1.09
CA ASN A 86 -6.03 14.30 1.22
C ASN A 86 -5.98 14.74 2.68
N ASP A 87 -5.94 13.86 3.68
CA ASP A 87 -5.95 14.23 5.10
C ASP A 87 -4.80 15.18 5.46
N ILE A 88 -3.56 14.80 5.13
CA ILE A 88 -2.37 15.64 5.35
C ILE A 88 -2.41 16.93 4.50
N GLN A 89 -2.92 16.87 3.27
CA GLN A 89 -3.04 18.05 2.41
C GLN A 89 -4.19 18.99 2.83
N MET A 90 -5.27 18.44 3.36
CA MET A 90 -6.42 19.17 3.89
C MET A 90 -6.04 19.79 5.23
N ASP A 91 -5.35 19.07 6.10
CA ASP A 91 -4.78 19.60 7.34
C ASP A 91 -3.79 20.73 7.06
N TYR A 92 -2.90 20.58 6.06
CA TYR A 92 -2.02 21.66 5.64
C TYR A 92 -2.80 22.87 5.12
N LYS A 93 -3.77 22.67 4.24
CA LYS A 93 -4.58 23.78 3.68
C LYS A 93 -5.38 24.50 4.77
N VAL A 94 -5.97 23.75 5.70
CA VAL A 94 -6.73 24.28 6.84
C VAL A 94 -5.81 25.06 7.77
N GLY A 95 -4.65 24.50 8.13
CA GLY A 95 -3.65 25.18 8.96
C GLY A 95 -3.08 26.43 8.29
N TYR A 96 -2.86 26.37 6.97
CA TYR A 96 -2.42 27.52 6.18
C TYR A 96 -3.47 28.62 6.14
N SER A 97 -4.77 28.30 5.92
CA SER A 97 -5.86 29.28 5.92
C SER A 97 -5.96 30.01 7.25
N ARG A 98 -5.94 29.26 8.37
CA ARG A 98 -6.00 29.85 9.72
C ARG A 98 -4.83 30.80 9.99
N CYS A 99 -3.61 30.36 9.65
CA CYS A 99 -2.42 31.21 9.79
C CYS A 99 -2.54 32.48 8.92
N PHE A 100 -3.08 32.36 7.70
CA PHE A 100 -3.27 33.49 6.82
C PHE A 100 -4.33 34.47 7.34
N GLU A 101 -5.44 33.98 7.86
CA GLU A 101 -6.48 34.78 8.53
C GLU A 101 -5.89 35.57 9.71
N GLU A 102 -5.10 34.91 10.58
CA GLU A 102 -4.40 35.58 11.69
C GLU A 102 -3.44 36.68 11.21
N VAL A 103 -2.75 36.47 10.08
CA VAL A 103 -1.86 37.48 9.48
C VAL A 103 -2.64 38.67 8.97
N ILE A 104 -3.79 38.46 8.32
CA ILE A 104 -4.66 39.56 7.87
C ILE A 104 -5.16 40.36 9.08
N ASP A 105 -5.65 39.68 10.11
CA ASP A 105 -6.16 40.32 11.33
C ASP A 105 -5.08 41.15 12.03
N PHE A 106 -3.86 40.60 12.15
CA PHE A 106 -2.73 41.30 12.74
C PHE A 106 -2.34 42.56 11.95
N LEU A 107 -2.30 42.48 10.62
CA LEU A 107 -1.97 43.62 9.76
C LEU A 107 -3.03 44.71 9.83
N SER A 108 -4.32 44.33 9.89
CA SER A 108 -5.43 45.25 10.06
C SER A 108 -5.33 46.04 11.38
N LEU A 109 -4.90 45.37 12.46
CA LEU A 109 -4.82 45.98 13.79
C LEU A 109 -3.58 46.88 13.99
N HIS A 110 -2.49 46.63 13.26
CA HIS A 110 -1.17 47.25 13.51
C HIS A 110 -0.62 48.08 12.35
N GLN A 111 -1.48 48.52 11.43
CA GLN A 111 -1.06 49.09 10.15
C GLN A 111 -0.09 50.29 10.27
N LYS A 112 1.16 50.07 9.82
CA LYS A 112 2.19 51.13 9.68
C LYS A 112 2.72 51.27 8.24
N GLN A 113 2.48 50.30 7.35
CA GLN A 113 3.01 50.27 5.97
C GLN A 113 2.08 49.49 5.01
N PRO A 114 1.24 50.18 4.22
CA PRO A 114 0.22 49.55 3.36
C PRO A 114 0.79 48.79 2.15
N GLU A 115 1.96 49.19 1.64
CA GLU A 115 2.58 48.50 0.50
C GLU A 115 3.13 47.11 0.86
N THR A 116 3.69 46.96 2.07
CA THR A 116 4.22 45.67 2.55
C THR A 116 3.10 44.69 2.83
N GLU A 117 1.96 45.17 3.32
CA GLU A 117 0.75 44.38 3.54
C GLU A 117 0.21 43.82 2.22
N ALA A 118 0.02 44.68 1.20
CA ALA A 118 -0.48 44.24 -0.10
C ALA A 118 0.43 43.18 -0.76
N LYS A 119 1.76 43.36 -0.66
CA LYS A 119 2.74 42.37 -1.14
C LYS A 119 2.65 41.04 -0.40
N LEU A 120 2.47 41.08 0.93
CA LEU A 120 2.38 39.88 1.75
C LEU A 120 1.07 39.11 1.45
N ILE A 121 -0.07 39.81 1.42
CA ILE A 121 -1.38 39.23 1.09
C ILE A 121 -1.36 38.60 -0.31
N SER A 122 -0.76 39.26 -1.30
CA SER A 122 -0.60 38.72 -2.65
C SER A 122 0.24 37.44 -2.68
N HIS A 123 1.34 37.41 -1.93
CA HIS A 123 2.20 36.23 -1.82
C HIS A 123 1.48 35.03 -1.18
N PHE A 124 0.66 35.25 -0.15
CA PHE A 124 -0.14 34.18 0.46
C PHE A 124 -1.21 33.62 -0.49
N ASN A 125 -1.88 34.48 -1.27
CA ASN A 125 -2.86 34.07 -2.28
C ASN A 125 -2.22 33.36 -3.49
N SER A 126 -1.00 33.71 -3.86
CA SER A 126 -0.27 33.03 -4.95
C SER A 126 0.10 31.59 -4.59
N LYS A 127 0.46 31.35 -3.32
CA LYS A 127 0.87 30.02 -2.82
C LYS A 127 -0.28 29.08 -2.51
N THR A 128 -1.51 29.57 -2.32
CA THR A 128 -2.71 28.71 -2.20
C THR A 128 -3.15 28.14 -3.54
N ALA A 129 -2.86 28.82 -4.65
CA ALA A 129 -3.18 28.36 -6.01
C ALA A 129 -2.11 27.42 -6.60
N ALA A 130 -0.84 27.60 -6.23
CA ALA A 130 0.26 26.74 -6.65
C ALA A 130 0.46 25.62 -5.62
N SER A 131 -0.06 24.43 -5.92
CA SER A 131 0.20 23.17 -5.20
C SER A 131 1.70 23.02 -4.94
N CYS A 132 2.15 23.38 -3.73
CA CYS A 132 3.53 23.30 -3.34
C CYS A 132 3.82 21.91 -2.79
N ILE A 133 4.30 21.02 -3.66
CA ILE A 133 5.20 19.95 -3.22
C ILE A 133 6.59 20.38 -3.66
N SER A 134 7.41 20.82 -2.70
CA SER A 134 8.88 20.62 -2.65
C SER A 134 9.54 21.74 -1.85
N SER A 135 9.37 21.77 -0.54
CA SER A 135 10.31 22.44 0.36
C SER A 135 10.30 21.79 1.75
N PHE A 136 10.40 20.46 1.78
CA PHE A 136 11.02 19.81 2.94
C PHE A 136 12.49 19.61 2.58
N PRO A 137 13.46 20.17 3.32
CA PRO A 137 14.83 19.72 3.21
C PRO A 137 14.89 18.34 3.86
N MET A 138 14.51 17.30 3.11
CA MET A 138 14.99 15.96 3.39
C MET A 138 16.50 16.01 3.26
N ARG A 139 17.19 16.00 4.40
CA ARG A 139 18.63 15.84 4.49
C ARG A 139 18.99 14.44 3.97
N CYS A 140 19.21 14.34 2.67
CA CYS A 140 19.95 13.23 2.07
C CYS A 140 21.43 13.59 2.02
N ASN A 141 22.30 12.71 2.50
CA ASN A 141 23.68 12.62 2.03
C ASN A 141 24.30 11.23 2.32
N PRO A 142 25.36 10.81 1.61
CA PRO A 142 25.32 9.63 0.73
C PRO A 142 26.54 8.69 0.87
N SER A 143 26.48 7.47 0.27
CA SER A 143 27.57 6.94 -0.60
C SER A 143 27.30 5.51 -1.11
N LYS A 144 27.37 5.38 -2.44
CA LYS A 144 27.38 4.20 -3.33
C LYS A 144 28.67 3.33 -3.14
N PRO A 145 28.88 2.15 -3.80
CA PRO A 145 28.75 1.89 -5.25
C PRO A 145 27.88 0.65 -5.58
N GLU A 146 26.96 0.72 -6.54
CA GLU A 146 27.17 0.50 -7.98
C GLU A 146 27.73 -0.89 -8.32
N ASN A 147 26.83 -1.77 -8.76
CA ASN A 147 27.11 -2.71 -9.84
C ASN A 147 25.81 -3.23 -10.44
N GLY A 148 25.69 -3.09 -11.77
CA GLY A 148 25.11 -4.14 -12.59
C GLY A 148 23.62 -4.04 -12.94
N ILE A 149 23.35 -3.43 -14.09
CA ILE A 149 22.52 -3.97 -15.19
C ILE A 149 21.03 -4.20 -14.88
N GLY A 150 20.20 -3.55 -15.69
CA GLY A 150 18.75 -3.58 -15.55
C GLY A 150 18.12 -4.96 -15.68
N ARG A 151 16.88 -5.03 -15.21
CA ARG A 151 15.75 -5.76 -15.78
C ARG A 151 14.62 -5.71 -14.76
N SER A 152 13.43 -5.38 -15.27
CA SER A 152 12.11 -5.88 -14.85
C SER A 152 12.08 -6.57 -13.50
N SER A 153 11.25 -6.08 -12.57
CA SER A 153 10.80 -6.80 -11.37
C SER A 153 10.56 -8.27 -11.71
N LEU A 154 11.58 -9.08 -11.45
CA LEU A 154 11.56 -10.50 -11.71
C LEU A 154 10.61 -11.05 -10.65
N TRP A 155 9.34 -11.16 -11.02
CA TRP A 155 8.55 -12.27 -10.54
C TRP A 155 9.44 -13.50 -10.75
N ARG A 156 10.03 -14.00 -9.67
CA ARG A 156 10.77 -15.25 -9.67
C ARG A 156 9.76 -16.31 -9.25
N PRO A 157 9.32 -17.17 -10.18
CA PRO A 157 8.65 -18.40 -9.78
C PRO A 157 9.65 -19.20 -8.95
N TRP A 158 9.18 -19.77 -7.85
CA TRP A 158 9.92 -20.76 -7.08
C TRP A 158 10.09 -22.04 -7.89
#